data_AF-A0A0B7BLG5-F1
#
_entry.id   AF-A0A0B7BLG5-F1
#
_cell.length_a   1.000
_cell.length_b   1.000
_cell.length_c   1.000
_cell.angle_alpha   90.00
_cell.angle_beta   90.00
_cell.angle_gamma   90.00
#
_symmetry.space_group_name_H-M   'P 1'
#
loop_
_entity.id
_entity.type
_entity.pdbx_description
1 polymer ?
#
loop_
_entity_poly.entity_id
_entity_poly.type
_entity_poly.pdbx_seq_one_letter_code
_entity_poly.pdbx_strand_id
1 'polypeptide(L)'
;DGYLGEERRTVGSSGVQNNFRQFNARAAIAAAHHRAYIQDLQAEVDSYQNTFDNLNHTGSQVTGAMVAPDSHKLQARLEEMNKRWLHLMEKSIEIRGRLESNTEQWTRLVKTLQSLVSWVNDRQVELQKQQPLGGDLASVQRQAVDNQRLQQQLKLKRPLIEQSLNAGKFYLSEEGEDALYDSGGESTDDSYPDGIPEKDARHLIHKMRNLLRLLNRKWSDLNQSCIKWQDKVDEVVERMIIFHDTMDSLHDRLVAAEREVKDWPNVAEIIIGELQTEIDRTKSFQLRYPLQGEVDDVTDQANRLQEADVILSHHNVHKLENFTQRWESLRQMLQDRLQYLQDALIAYGPNSQHFLGESVDSPWERAVAGNKVPFYINHATESTQWDHPQLTILMDALMELNKIRFAAYRTGMKLRMLQKKLCLDMVSLQMSVDAFDNHGLRGRNDKLIDVGEMIQCLSTIFEAAAKVHSELINVSLSVDMTLNWILDVYDSVRSGKLRVLSFKVGLILLCKAQLEDKYRYIFRLIADTNAFADQRKLGLLLHDCMQIPRQLGEIASFGGSNIEPVRSCFEKANGRPEIEASHFLEWLKLEPQSL
;
A
#
# COMPACT_ATOMS: atom_id res chain seq x y z
N ASP A 1 -4.52 26.11 -27.49
CA ASP A 1 -4.56 27.49 -26.96
C ASP A 1 -3.52 27.70 -25.86
N GLY A 2 -2.71 28.75 -25.99
CA GLY A 2 -2.11 29.46 -24.86
C GLY A 2 -0.76 28.98 -24.32
N TYR A 3 0.31 29.06 -25.10
CA TYR A 3 1.70 29.09 -24.61
C TYR A 3 1.95 30.37 -23.80
N LEU A 4 2.33 30.25 -22.53
CA LEU A 4 2.96 31.32 -21.73
C LEU A 4 4.40 30.91 -21.43
N GLY A 5 5.34 31.49 -22.18
CA GLY A 5 6.77 31.38 -21.93
C GLY A 5 7.21 32.40 -20.89
N GLU A 6 7.72 31.94 -19.76
CA GLU A 6 8.49 32.76 -18.83
C GLU A 6 9.94 32.87 -19.31
N GLU A 7 10.28 34.02 -19.88
CA GLU A 7 11.67 34.42 -20.12
C GLU A 7 12.39 34.64 -18.78
N ARG A 8 13.15 33.63 -18.32
CA ARG A 8 14.20 33.82 -17.31
C ARG A 8 15.30 34.70 -17.88
N ARG A 9 15.23 36.01 -17.61
CA ARG A 9 16.36 36.94 -17.78
C ARG A 9 17.53 36.50 -16.90
N THR A 10 18.54 35.90 -17.51
CA THR A 10 19.88 35.76 -16.95
C THR A 10 20.49 37.16 -16.81
N VAL A 11 20.37 37.74 -15.61
CA VAL A 11 21.08 38.97 -15.25
C VAL A 11 22.57 38.64 -15.20
N GLY A 12 23.27 39.02 -16.27
CA GLY A 12 24.67 38.77 -16.48
C GLY A 12 25.54 39.32 -15.34
N SER A 13 26.42 38.46 -14.84
CA SER A 13 27.55 38.74 -13.94
C SER A 13 28.48 39.89 -14.41
N SER A 14 28.31 40.42 -15.63
CA SER A 14 29.12 41.51 -16.19
C SER A 14 28.73 42.90 -15.69
N GLY A 15 27.47 43.13 -15.31
CA GLY A 15 26.99 44.43 -14.82
C GLY A 15 27.52 44.78 -13.42
N VAL A 16 27.70 43.76 -12.57
CA VAL A 16 28.24 43.94 -11.21
C VAL A 16 29.74 44.23 -11.27
N GLN A 17 30.49 43.58 -12.17
CA GLN A 17 31.93 43.81 -12.33
C GLN A 17 32.26 45.16 -12.98
N ASN A 18 31.43 45.66 -13.91
CA ASN A 18 31.62 46.99 -14.51
C ASN A 18 31.30 48.13 -13.54
N ASN A 19 30.24 47.99 -12.73
CA ASN A 19 29.96 48.93 -11.64
C ASN A 19 31.08 48.92 -10.58
N PHE A 20 31.66 47.75 -10.26
CA PHE A 20 32.81 47.65 -9.34
C PHE A 20 34.08 48.36 -9.83
N ARG A 21 34.33 48.39 -11.15
CA ARG A 21 35.50 49.07 -11.74
C ARG A 21 35.36 50.59 -11.74
N GLN A 22 34.19 51.13 -12.13
CA GLN A 22 33.92 52.58 -12.00
C GLN A 22 33.86 53.04 -10.52
N PHE A 23 33.42 52.15 -9.63
CA PHE A 23 33.36 52.37 -8.17
C PHE A 23 34.73 52.40 -7.49
N ASN A 24 35.74 51.73 -8.04
CA ASN A 24 37.12 51.78 -7.55
C ASN A 24 37.85 53.05 -7.95
N ALA A 25 37.54 53.63 -9.12
CA ALA A 25 38.11 54.90 -9.57
C ALA A 25 37.70 56.08 -8.67
N ARG A 26 36.45 56.12 -8.20
CA ARG A 26 35.92 57.24 -7.40
C ARG A 26 36.36 57.25 -5.93
N ALA A 27 36.69 56.10 -5.34
CA ALA A 27 37.28 56.06 -3.99
C ALA A 27 38.77 56.46 -3.98
N ALA A 28 39.47 56.27 -5.10
CA ALA A 28 40.82 56.80 -5.26
C ALA A 28 40.83 58.34 -5.31
N ILE A 29 39.75 58.96 -5.81
CA ILE A 29 39.60 60.42 -5.94
C ILE A 29 39.36 61.09 -4.57
N ALA A 30 38.55 60.52 -3.68
CA ALA A 30 38.36 61.08 -2.32
C ALA A 30 39.62 60.96 -1.43
N ALA A 31 40.38 59.87 -1.57
CA ALA A 31 41.70 59.75 -0.94
C ALA A 31 42.76 60.64 -1.62
N ALA A 32 42.55 61.01 -2.88
CA ALA A 32 43.33 62.04 -3.56
C ALA A 32 42.92 63.45 -3.09
N HIS A 33 41.70 63.65 -2.59
CA HIS A 33 41.20 64.93 -2.09
C HIS A 33 41.78 65.31 -0.71
N HIS A 34 41.82 64.42 0.29
CA HIS A 34 42.58 64.71 1.51
C HIS A 34 44.07 64.90 1.22
N ARG A 35 44.62 64.14 0.26
CA ARG A 35 45.98 64.35 -0.24
C ARG A 35 46.16 65.68 -0.96
N ALA A 36 45.15 66.17 -1.67
CA ALA A 36 45.15 67.47 -2.33
C ALA A 36 45.07 68.59 -1.29
N TYR A 37 44.20 68.50 -0.28
CA TYR A 37 44.16 69.45 0.83
C TYR A 37 45.48 69.47 1.63
N ILE A 38 46.11 68.30 1.83
CA ILE A 38 47.45 68.17 2.40
C ILE A 38 48.50 68.85 1.50
N GLN A 39 48.38 68.69 0.18
CA GLN A 39 49.26 69.32 -0.82
C GLN A 39 49.03 70.84 -0.92
N ASP A 40 47.79 71.32 -0.76
CA ASP A 40 47.42 72.73 -0.77
C ASP A 40 47.90 73.44 0.49
N LEU A 41 47.71 72.83 1.66
CA LEU A 41 48.33 73.28 2.92
C LEU A 41 49.85 73.36 2.80
N GLN A 42 50.47 72.37 2.16
CA GLN A 42 51.90 72.35 1.91
C GLN A 42 52.31 73.44 0.90
N ALA A 43 51.56 73.62 -0.18
CA ALA A 43 51.82 74.64 -1.19
C ALA A 43 51.62 76.06 -0.65
N GLU A 44 50.64 76.29 0.22
CA GLU A 44 50.41 77.56 0.89
C GLU A 44 51.56 77.88 1.83
N VAL A 45 51.96 76.92 2.68
CA VAL A 45 53.15 77.01 3.53
C VAL A 45 54.42 77.28 2.71
N ASP A 46 54.63 76.54 1.62
CA ASP A 46 55.80 76.70 0.73
C ASP A 46 55.77 78.04 -0.01
N SER A 47 54.59 78.59 -0.32
CA SER A 47 54.45 79.90 -0.95
C SER A 47 54.87 81.03 -0.01
N TYR A 48 54.53 80.92 1.27
CA TYR A 48 54.93 81.89 2.29
C TYR A 48 56.39 81.72 2.73
N GLN A 49 57.00 80.55 2.52
CA GLN A 49 58.42 80.29 2.83
C GLN A 49 59.36 81.30 2.16
N ASN A 50 59.17 81.58 0.86
CA ASN A 50 59.96 82.59 0.15
C ASN A 50 59.79 84.01 0.71
N THR A 51 58.57 84.37 1.11
CA THR A 51 58.29 85.68 1.71
C THR A 51 58.90 85.82 3.11
N PHE A 52 58.86 84.74 3.89
CA PHE A 52 59.48 84.64 5.20
C PHE A 52 61.01 84.75 5.13
N ASP A 53 61.65 84.02 4.20
CA ASP A 53 63.10 84.05 4.00
C ASP A 53 63.57 85.45 3.54
N ASN A 54 62.81 86.09 2.64
CA ASN A 54 63.08 87.46 2.20
C ASN A 54 62.90 88.48 3.34
N LEU A 55 61.87 88.34 4.18
CA LEU A 55 61.63 89.20 5.35
C LEU A 55 62.73 89.04 6.41
N ASN A 56 63.22 87.82 6.64
CA ASN A 56 64.37 87.57 7.52
C ASN A 56 65.66 88.14 6.94
N HIS A 57 65.91 87.98 5.63
CA HIS A 57 67.10 88.49 4.97
C HIS A 57 67.15 90.03 4.99
N THR A 58 66.06 90.68 4.57
CA THR A 58 65.94 92.15 4.60
C THR A 58 65.93 92.67 6.04
N GLY A 59 65.25 92.00 6.96
CA GLY A 59 65.25 92.32 8.40
C GLY A 59 66.64 92.22 9.03
N SER A 60 67.44 91.22 8.65
CA SER A 60 68.83 91.06 9.10
C SER A 60 69.76 92.13 8.53
N GLN A 61 69.57 92.56 7.28
CA GLN A 61 70.33 93.67 6.69
C GLN A 61 70.00 95.01 7.35
N VAL A 62 68.72 95.26 7.62
CA VAL A 62 68.24 96.51 8.22
C VAL A 62 68.65 96.61 9.70
N THR A 63 68.56 95.54 10.48
CA THR A 63 69.06 95.50 11.87
C THR A 63 70.57 95.77 11.97
N GLY A 64 71.35 95.38 10.95
CA GLY A 64 72.79 95.67 10.83
C GLY A 64 73.13 97.13 10.49
N ALA A 65 72.19 97.90 9.92
CA ALA A 65 72.38 99.29 9.49
C ALA A 65 71.74 100.34 10.42
N MET A 66 71.02 99.92 11.46
CA MET A 66 70.25 100.78 12.37
C MET A 66 70.99 101.09 13.69
N VAL A 67 70.53 102.14 14.40
CA VAL A 67 71.00 102.49 15.75
C VAL A 67 70.43 101.48 16.78
N ALA A 68 71.24 101.13 17.80
CA ALA A 68 70.99 100.03 18.73
C ALA A 68 69.54 99.85 19.28
N PRO A 69 68.83 100.88 19.77
CA PRO A 69 67.52 100.68 20.41
C PRO A 69 66.40 100.26 19.42
N ASP A 70 66.47 100.69 18.17
CA ASP A 70 65.49 100.33 17.14
C ASP A 70 65.85 99.01 16.45
N SER A 71 67.16 98.71 16.36
CA SER A 71 67.67 97.40 15.95
C SER A 71 67.19 96.28 16.88
N HIS A 72 67.30 96.44 18.22
CA HIS A 72 66.80 95.46 19.19
C HIS A 72 65.29 95.22 19.14
N LYS A 73 64.48 96.25 18.92
CA LYS A 73 63.01 96.11 18.79
C LYS A 73 62.62 95.36 17.52
N LEU A 74 63.30 95.64 16.40
CA LEU A 74 63.07 94.94 15.13
C LEU A 74 63.52 93.48 15.23
N GLN A 75 64.65 93.22 15.89
CA GLN A 75 65.16 91.88 16.13
C GLN A 75 64.21 91.05 17.01
N ALA A 76 63.66 91.61 18.07
CA ALA A 76 62.65 90.94 18.90
C ALA A 76 61.38 90.59 18.10
N ARG A 77 60.95 91.43 17.15
CA ARG A 77 59.82 91.15 16.26
C ARG A 77 60.13 90.06 15.23
N LEU A 78 61.34 90.04 14.67
CA LEU A 78 61.81 88.98 13.77
C LEU A 78 61.91 87.64 14.50
N GLU A 79 62.42 87.62 15.74
CA GLU A 79 62.47 86.41 16.57
C GLU A 79 61.07 85.88 16.92
N GLU A 80 60.12 86.75 17.24
CA GLU A 80 58.72 86.36 17.48
C GLU A 80 58.04 85.81 16.22
N MET A 81 58.27 86.45 15.07
CA MET A 81 57.79 85.95 13.77
C MET A 81 58.39 84.57 13.45
N ASN A 82 59.69 84.38 13.68
CA ASN A 82 60.38 83.10 13.48
C ASN A 82 59.82 82.00 14.39
N LYS A 83 59.50 82.31 15.66
CA LYS A 83 58.84 81.37 16.58
C LYS A 83 57.45 80.97 16.09
N ARG A 84 56.63 81.94 15.64
CA ARG A 84 55.28 81.67 15.10
C ARG A 84 55.33 80.86 13.82
N TRP A 85 56.29 81.13 12.94
CA TRP A 85 56.52 80.37 11.72
C TRP A 85 56.88 78.91 12.04
N LEU A 86 57.85 78.69 12.93
CA LEU A 86 58.22 77.33 13.36
C LEU A 86 57.05 76.58 14.01
N HIS A 87 56.25 77.26 14.84
CA HIS A 87 55.06 76.66 15.45
C HIS A 87 53.98 76.32 14.41
N LEU A 88 53.77 77.19 13.41
CA LEU A 88 52.85 76.93 12.30
C LEU A 88 53.32 75.72 11.47
N MET A 89 54.63 75.63 11.19
CA MET A 89 55.22 74.48 10.49
C MET A 89 55.01 73.17 11.27
N GLU A 90 55.30 73.18 12.57
CA GLU A 90 55.10 72.02 13.44
C GLU A 90 53.63 71.58 13.48
N LYS A 91 52.70 72.54 13.63
CA LYS A 91 51.25 72.28 13.63
C LYS A 91 50.76 71.76 12.27
N SER A 92 51.26 72.31 11.17
CA SER A 92 50.92 71.85 9.82
C SER A 92 51.38 70.39 9.58
N ILE A 93 52.60 70.05 10.00
CA ILE A 93 53.12 68.67 9.94
C ILE A 93 52.26 67.72 10.80
N GLU A 94 51.91 68.13 12.03
CA GLU A 94 51.07 67.33 12.94
C GLU A 94 49.67 67.07 12.36
N ILE A 95 49.00 68.12 11.84
CA ILE A 95 47.68 68.02 11.22
C ILE A 95 47.74 67.13 9.98
N ARG A 96 48.76 67.30 9.13
CA ARG A 96 48.98 66.44 7.96
C ARG A 96 49.15 64.98 8.35
N GLY A 97 50.05 64.68 9.29
CA GLY A 97 50.31 63.29 9.70
C GLY A 97 49.06 62.60 10.25
N ARG A 98 48.20 63.34 10.97
CA ARG A 98 46.91 62.83 11.43
C ARG A 98 45.93 62.59 10.28
N LEU A 99 45.82 63.52 9.33
CA LEU A 99 44.93 63.39 8.16
C LEU A 99 45.37 62.27 7.21
N GLU A 100 46.67 62.08 6.99
CA GLU A 100 47.24 60.99 6.20
C GLU A 100 46.94 59.63 6.85
N SER A 101 47.27 59.48 8.14
CA SER A 101 46.97 58.26 8.89
C SER A 101 45.48 57.91 8.89
N ASN A 102 44.60 58.91 9.06
CA ASN A 102 43.16 58.70 9.01
C ASN A 102 42.72 58.25 7.60
N THR A 103 43.16 58.93 6.54
CA THR A 103 42.84 58.58 5.15
C THR A 103 43.28 57.16 4.78
N GLU A 104 44.46 56.74 5.24
CA GLU A 104 44.97 55.37 5.05
C GLU A 104 44.10 54.33 5.76
N GLN A 105 43.68 54.61 7.00
CA GLN A 105 42.79 53.73 7.76
C GLN A 105 41.42 53.57 7.09
N TRP A 106 40.81 54.68 6.65
CA TRP A 106 39.54 54.66 5.92
C TRP A 106 39.61 53.90 4.60
N THR A 107 40.64 54.17 3.78
CA THR A 107 40.82 53.48 2.51
C THR A 107 41.08 51.98 2.69
N ARG A 108 41.82 51.59 3.72
CA ARG A 108 42.03 50.18 4.10
C ARG A 108 40.72 49.52 4.52
N LEU A 109 39.89 50.20 5.30
CA LEU A 109 38.62 49.67 5.77
C LEU A 109 37.62 49.50 4.63
N VAL A 110 37.50 50.47 3.73
CA VAL A 110 36.65 50.35 2.52
C VAL A 110 37.07 49.16 1.65
N LYS A 111 38.38 48.98 1.42
CA LYS A 111 38.91 47.81 0.68
C LYS A 111 38.57 46.49 1.39
N THR A 112 38.68 46.46 2.71
CA THR A 112 38.35 45.28 3.52
C THR A 112 36.86 44.94 3.43
N LEU A 113 35.98 45.93 3.57
CA LEU A 113 34.53 45.74 3.44
C LEU A 113 34.14 45.27 2.04
N GLN A 114 34.74 45.82 0.97
CA GLN A 114 34.53 45.35 -0.40
C GLN A 114 34.94 43.88 -0.57
N SER A 115 36.11 43.50 -0.06
CA SER A 115 36.60 42.12 -0.08
C SER A 115 35.66 41.18 0.68
N LEU A 116 35.17 41.59 1.86
CA LEU A 116 34.21 40.82 2.64
C LEU A 116 32.86 40.68 1.93
N VAL A 117 32.35 41.74 1.28
CA VAL A 117 31.13 41.67 0.48
C VAL A 117 31.30 40.69 -0.69
N SER A 118 32.45 40.73 -1.39
CA SER A 118 32.75 39.75 -2.45
C SER A 118 32.76 38.34 -1.90
N TRP A 119 33.45 38.12 -0.78
CA TRP A 119 33.54 36.81 -0.16
C TRP A 119 32.18 36.25 0.27
N VAL A 120 31.30 37.09 0.84
CA VAL A 120 29.93 36.69 1.20
C VAL A 120 29.12 36.34 -0.05
N ASN A 121 29.30 37.06 -1.16
CA ASN A 121 28.65 36.71 -2.43
C ASN A 121 29.12 35.36 -2.96
N ASP A 122 30.43 35.10 -2.93
CA ASP A 122 30.99 33.84 -3.41
C ASP A 122 30.45 32.65 -2.60
N ARG A 123 30.30 32.82 -1.27
CA ARG A 123 29.68 31.83 -0.38
C ARG A 123 28.18 31.68 -0.59
N GLN A 124 27.47 32.75 -0.91
CA GLN A 124 26.06 32.67 -1.30
C GLN A 124 25.88 31.86 -2.59
N VAL A 125 26.77 32.04 -3.57
CA VAL A 125 26.76 31.25 -4.81
C VAL A 125 27.11 29.79 -4.54
N GLU A 126 28.04 29.51 -3.63
CA GLU A 126 28.36 28.14 -3.20
C GLU A 126 27.15 27.44 -2.57
N LEU A 127 26.41 28.12 -1.69
CA LEU A 127 25.17 27.59 -1.11
C LEU A 127 24.11 27.33 -2.19
N GLN A 128 23.95 28.22 -3.16
CA GLN A 128 23.01 28.03 -4.27
C GLN A 128 23.35 26.82 -5.14
N LYS A 129 24.64 26.52 -5.33
CA LYS A 129 25.08 25.34 -6.09
C LYS A 129 24.76 24.01 -5.40
N GLN A 130 24.53 24.03 -4.09
CA GLN A 130 24.09 22.83 -3.37
C GLN A 130 22.62 22.49 -3.62
N GLN A 131 21.84 23.37 -4.26
CA GLN A 131 20.43 23.15 -4.58
C GLN A 131 20.30 22.65 -6.03
N PRO A 132 19.40 21.69 -6.33
CA PRO A 132 18.36 21.10 -5.46
C PRO A 132 18.85 19.96 -4.56
N LEU A 133 17.98 19.47 -3.67
CA LEU A 133 18.25 18.29 -2.85
C LEU A 133 18.53 17.06 -3.73
N GLY A 134 19.51 16.26 -3.33
CA GLY A 134 19.86 15.03 -4.02
C GLY A 134 18.80 13.93 -3.90
N GLY A 135 18.74 13.03 -4.88
CA GLY A 135 17.71 11.98 -4.98
C GLY A 135 18.04 10.65 -4.29
N ASP A 136 19.21 10.55 -3.65
CA ASP A 136 19.70 9.36 -2.95
C ASP A 136 20.39 9.73 -1.64
N LEU A 137 20.43 8.79 -0.68
CA LEU A 137 20.98 9.03 0.65
C LEU A 137 22.41 9.57 0.63
N ALA A 138 23.28 9.03 -0.23
CA ALA A 138 24.68 9.44 -0.30
C ALA A 138 24.82 10.88 -0.81
N SER A 139 23.98 11.27 -1.78
CA SER A 139 23.96 12.64 -2.30
C SER A 139 23.49 13.67 -1.25
N VAL A 140 22.42 13.37 -0.50
CA VAL A 140 21.89 14.27 0.54
C VAL A 140 22.85 14.36 1.73
N GLN A 141 23.45 13.24 2.16
CA GLN A 141 24.49 13.24 3.20
C GLN A 141 25.70 14.08 2.80
N ARG A 142 26.10 14.02 1.52
CA ARG A 142 27.19 14.87 1.01
C ARG A 142 26.82 16.35 1.09
N GLN A 143 25.59 16.72 0.70
CA GLN A 143 25.09 18.10 0.83
C GLN A 143 25.08 18.57 2.30
N ALA A 144 24.74 17.69 3.25
CA ALA A 144 24.77 17.98 4.68
C ALA A 144 26.20 18.33 5.15
N VAL A 145 27.17 17.50 4.77
CA VAL A 145 28.59 17.69 5.11
C VAL A 145 29.14 18.96 4.46
N ASP A 146 28.79 19.23 3.20
CA ASP A 146 29.24 20.42 2.48
C ASP A 146 28.70 21.71 3.11
N ASN A 147 27.43 21.72 3.54
CA ASN A 147 26.86 22.87 4.24
C ASN A 147 27.43 23.03 5.67
N GLN A 148 27.68 21.95 6.40
CA GLN A 148 28.38 22.01 7.69
C GLN A 148 29.78 22.62 7.53
N ARG A 149 30.51 22.25 6.46
CA ARG A 149 31.80 22.85 6.12
C ARG A 149 31.67 24.35 5.82
N LEU A 150 30.64 24.75 5.08
CA LEU A 150 30.35 26.16 4.82
C LEU A 150 30.08 26.93 6.13
N GLN A 151 29.25 26.40 7.02
CA GLN A 151 28.98 27.00 8.32
C GLN A 151 30.26 27.14 9.18
N GLN A 152 31.17 26.17 9.15
CA GLN A 152 32.47 26.30 9.81
C GLN A 152 33.30 27.46 9.24
N GLN A 153 33.32 27.63 7.92
CA GLN A 153 33.99 28.78 7.30
C GLN A 153 33.34 30.11 7.71
N LEU A 154 32.00 30.18 7.83
CA LEU A 154 31.32 31.37 8.35
C LEU A 154 31.74 31.63 9.80
N LYS A 155 31.75 30.62 10.67
CA LYS A 155 32.20 30.77 12.07
C LYS A 155 33.62 31.35 12.16
N LEU A 156 34.54 30.89 11.32
CA LEU A 156 35.92 31.41 11.26
C LEU A 156 36.01 32.85 10.73
N LYS A 157 35.13 33.25 9.79
CA LYS A 157 35.14 34.61 9.19
C LYS A 157 34.42 35.65 10.04
N ARG A 158 33.52 35.23 10.93
CA ARG A 158 32.71 36.08 11.83
C ARG A 158 33.50 37.19 12.55
N PRO A 159 34.62 36.92 13.27
CA PRO A 159 35.31 37.96 14.02
C PRO A 159 35.80 39.10 13.12
N LEU A 160 36.29 38.78 11.92
CA LEU A 160 36.75 39.79 10.96
C LEU A 160 35.59 40.65 10.43
N ILE A 161 34.42 40.05 10.21
CA ILE A 161 33.21 40.76 9.78
C ILE A 161 32.71 41.68 10.89
N GLU A 162 32.58 41.18 12.11
CA GLU A 162 32.15 41.99 13.27
C GLU A 162 33.14 43.13 13.56
N GLN A 163 34.44 42.87 13.52
CA GLN A 163 35.47 43.89 13.67
C GLN A 163 35.37 44.97 12.58
N SER A 164 35.19 44.58 11.32
CA SER A 164 35.09 45.52 10.20
C SER A 164 33.80 46.35 10.25
N LEU A 165 32.69 45.74 10.68
CA LEU A 165 31.41 46.43 10.90
C LEU A 165 31.51 47.42 12.06
N ASN A 166 32.12 47.03 13.18
CA ASN A 166 32.30 47.88 14.36
C ASN A 166 33.26 49.03 14.09
N ALA A 167 34.40 48.77 13.42
CA ALA A 167 35.31 49.81 12.97
C ALA A 167 34.57 50.82 12.07
N GLY A 168 33.80 50.35 11.09
CA GLY A 168 33.02 51.23 10.21
C GLY A 168 31.97 52.07 10.93
N LYS A 169 31.32 51.52 11.97
CA LYS A 169 30.41 52.29 12.83
C LYS A 169 31.13 53.35 13.65
N PHE A 170 32.28 52.99 14.24
CA PHE A 170 33.10 53.90 15.05
C PHE A 170 33.59 55.11 14.23
N TYR A 171 34.15 54.85 13.04
CA TYR A 171 34.58 55.91 12.13
C TYR A 171 33.44 56.84 11.69
N LEU A 172 32.23 56.29 11.51
CA LEU A 172 31.04 57.08 11.20
C LEU A 172 30.48 57.86 12.40
N SER A 173 30.83 57.49 13.64
CA SER A 173 30.46 58.23 14.86
C SER A 173 31.48 59.31 15.25
N GLU A 174 32.77 59.12 14.96
CA GLU A 174 33.82 60.12 15.23
C GLU A 174 33.69 61.38 14.35
N GLU A 175 33.10 61.29 13.15
CA GLU A 175 32.87 62.45 12.27
C GLU A 175 31.67 63.33 12.67
N GLY A 176 30.98 63.02 13.77
CA GLY A 176 29.89 63.82 14.33
C GLY A 176 28.49 63.38 13.85
N GLU A 177 27.57 63.27 14.81
CA GLU A 177 26.13 63.35 14.54
C GLU A 177 25.78 64.78 14.09
N ASP A 178 25.96 65.09 12.81
CA ASP A 178 25.05 66.04 12.15
C ASP A 178 23.82 65.24 11.70
N ALA A 179 22.99 64.92 12.69
CA ALA A 179 21.60 64.61 12.48
C ALA A 179 20.93 65.88 11.94
N LEU A 180 20.45 65.80 10.68
CA LEU A 180 19.22 66.40 10.14
C LEU A 180 19.38 66.74 8.65
N TYR A 181 19.34 65.71 7.81
CA TYR A 181 18.70 65.82 6.48
C TYR A 181 18.09 64.46 6.14
N ASP A 182 17.21 64.01 7.02
CA ASP A 182 16.11 63.11 6.66
C ASP A 182 14.83 63.93 6.70
N SER A 183 14.63 64.74 5.66
CA SER A 183 13.31 65.26 5.24
C SER A 183 13.45 65.93 3.88
N GLY A 184 12.88 65.26 2.87
CA GLY A 184 12.36 65.80 1.61
C GLY A 184 13.03 67.03 1.00
N GLY A 185 13.76 66.81 -0.09
CA GLY A 185 14.13 67.87 -1.03
C GLY A 185 15.18 67.41 -2.01
N GLU A 186 14.75 66.97 -3.20
CA GLU A 186 15.53 67.19 -4.41
C GLU A 186 15.70 68.72 -4.57
N SER A 187 16.70 69.31 -3.93
CA SER A 187 17.17 70.64 -4.32
C SER A 187 18.21 70.44 -5.40
N THR A 188 17.73 70.43 -6.65
CA THR A 188 18.51 70.83 -7.83
C THR A 188 19.07 72.23 -7.58
N ASP A 189 20.31 72.31 -7.13
CA ASP A 189 21.13 73.50 -7.30
C ASP A 189 22.48 73.07 -7.87
N ASP A 190 22.51 72.96 -9.20
CA ASP A 190 23.64 72.59 -10.05
C ASP A 190 24.57 73.81 -10.31
N SER A 191 24.63 74.74 -9.36
CA SER A 191 25.28 76.05 -9.51
C SER A 191 26.67 76.13 -8.89
N TYR A 192 27.42 75.03 -8.81
CA TYR A 192 28.82 75.01 -8.37
C TYR A 192 29.68 74.13 -9.30
N PRO A 193 30.91 74.55 -9.65
CA PRO A 193 31.77 73.78 -10.55
C PRO A 193 32.05 72.36 -10.04
N ASP A 194 32.10 71.40 -10.96
CA ASP A 194 32.46 70.02 -10.70
C ASP A 194 33.89 69.94 -10.11
N GLY A 195 34.08 69.16 -9.04
CA GLY A 195 35.39 68.98 -8.38
C GLY A 195 35.59 69.64 -7.01
N ILE A 196 34.51 69.91 -6.25
CA ILE A 196 34.66 70.45 -4.88
C ILE A 196 34.99 69.31 -3.87
N PRO A 197 36.15 69.40 -3.19
CA PRO A 197 36.54 68.70 -1.97
C PRO A 197 35.49 68.00 -1.10
N GLU A 198 34.47 68.76 -0.73
CA GLU A 198 33.48 68.42 0.29
C GLU A 198 32.40 67.46 -0.24
N LYS A 199 32.07 67.56 -1.53
CA LYS A 199 31.10 66.67 -2.20
C LYS A 199 31.64 65.23 -2.30
N ASP A 200 32.95 65.10 -2.54
CA ASP A 200 33.63 63.80 -2.66
C ASP A 200 33.78 63.07 -1.31
N ALA A 201 34.04 63.82 -0.22
CA ALA A 201 34.04 63.28 1.13
C ALA A 201 32.65 62.77 1.56
N ARG A 202 31.59 63.55 1.27
CA ARG A 202 30.20 63.12 1.50
C ARG A 202 29.89 61.84 0.73
N HIS A 203 30.30 61.71 -0.54
CA HIS A 203 30.11 60.48 -1.31
C HIS A 203 30.83 59.26 -0.72
N LEU A 204 32.03 59.42 -0.14
CA LEU A 204 32.78 58.34 0.51
C LEU A 204 32.08 57.84 1.77
N ILE A 205 31.55 58.75 2.60
CA ILE A 205 30.77 58.43 3.79
C ILE A 205 29.50 57.67 3.40
N HIS A 206 28.79 58.13 2.37
CA HIS A 206 27.61 57.42 1.83
C HIS A 206 27.99 56.02 1.31
N LYS A 207 29.11 55.90 0.59
CA LYS A 207 29.63 54.61 0.10
C LYS A 207 29.95 53.66 1.25
N MET A 208 30.58 54.15 2.30
CA MET A 208 30.90 53.39 3.51
C MET A 208 29.64 52.89 4.22
N ARG A 209 28.66 53.78 4.45
CA ARG A 209 27.34 53.43 5.00
C ARG A 209 26.65 52.36 4.15
N ASN A 210 26.71 52.48 2.82
CA ASN A 210 26.14 51.50 1.90
C ASN A 210 26.84 50.14 1.98
N LEU A 211 28.18 50.11 2.01
CA LEU A 211 28.95 48.86 2.15
C LEU A 211 28.71 48.18 3.49
N LEU A 212 28.61 48.93 4.59
CA LEU A 212 28.31 48.39 5.91
C LEU A 212 26.89 47.78 5.97
N ARG A 213 25.89 48.51 5.46
CA ARG A 213 24.50 48.00 5.36
C ARG A 213 24.43 46.76 4.48
N LEU A 214 25.10 46.78 3.32
CA LEU A 214 25.12 45.67 2.38
C LEU A 214 25.81 44.44 2.97
N LEU A 215 26.98 44.60 3.60
CA LEU A 215 27.70 43.51 4.25
C LEU A 215 26.87 42.92 5.38
N ASN A 216 26.31 43.76 6.26
CA ASN A 216 25.50 43.31 7.38
C ASN A 216 24.26 42.52 6.92
N ARG A 217 23.55 43.04 5.91
CA ARG A 217 22.40 42.36 5.30
C ARG A 217 22.81 41.02 4.69
N LYS A 218 23.78 41.01 3.77
CA LYS A 218 24.19 39.77 3.08
C LYS A 218 24.78 38.73 4.03
N TRP A 219 25.52 39.17 5.05
CA TRP A 219 26.04 38.28 6.09
C TRP A 219 24.93 37.65 6.92
N SER A 220 23.93 38.43 7.32
CA SER A 220 22.75 37.91 8.03
C SER A 220 21.95 36.95 7.16
N ASP A 221 21.67 37.33 5.91
CA ASP A 221 20.92 36.52 4.94
C ASP A 221 21.63 35.19 4.67
N LEU A 222 22.95 35.20 4.47
CA LEU A 222 23.75 33.98 4.26
C LEU A 222 23.74 33.06 5.48
N ASN A 223 23.93 33.60 6.69
CA ASN A 223 23.88 32.79 7.91
C ASN A 223 22.49 32.15 8.10
N GLN A 224 21.42 32.92 7.93
CA GLN A 224 20.06 32.41 8.05
C GLN A 224 19.77 31.36 6.98
N SER A 225 20.24 31.58 5.74
CA SER A 225 20.06 30.63 4.64
C SER A 225 20.83 29.33 4.88
N CYS A 226 22.05 29.38 5.40
CA CYS A 226 22.84 28.18 5.72
C CYS A 226 22.22 27.36 6.85
N ILE A 227 21.61 28.01 7.86
CA ILE A 227 20.91 27.31 8.95
C ILE A 227 19.65 26.63 8.40
N LYS A 228 18.78 27.40 7.73
CA LYS A 228 17.55 26.85 7.12
C LYS A 228 17.83 25.71 6.14
N TRP A 229 18.91 25.83 5.36
CA TRP A 229 19.33 24.77 4.45
C TRP A 229 19.84 23.53 5.21
N GLN A 230 20.58 23.70 6.30
CA GLN A 230 21.01 22.59 7.14
C GLN A 230 19.82 21.83 7.72
N ASP A 231 18.86 22.56 8.30
CA ASP A 231 17.67 21.97 8.90
C ASP A 231 16.88 21.16 7.84
N LYS A 232 16.69 21.71 6.63
CA LYS A 232 16.02 21.01 5.52
C LYS A 232 16.78 19.76 5.09
N VAL A 233 18.11 19.85 4.94
CA VAL A 233 18.93 18.72 4.51
C VAL A 233 18.93 17.62 5.57
N ASP A 234 19.07 17.95 6.85
CA ASP A 234 19.10 16.98 7.95
C ASP A 234 17.76 16.25 8.10
N GLU A 235 16.64 16.96 7.98
CA GLU A 235 15.29 16.37 7.94
C GLU A 235 15.15 15.35 6.80
N VAL A 236 15.66 15.69 5.61
CA VAL A 236 15.60 14.81 4.44
C VAL A 236 16.55 13.61 4.60
N VAL A 237 17.72 13.78 5.22
CA VAL A 237 18.61 12.65 5.55
C VAL A 237 17.89 11.65 6.45
N GLU A 238 17.24 12.10 7.51
CA GLU A 238 16.51 11.23 8.43
C GLU A 238 15.39 10.47 7.70
N ARG A 239 14.59 11.17 6.90
CA ARG A 239 13.53 10.54 6.09
C ARG A 239 14.08 9.54 5.08
N MET A 240 15.21 9.84 4.44
CA MET A 240 15.83 8.96 3.45
C MET A 240 16.43 7.70 4.09
N ILE A 241 16.95 7.79 5.32
CA ILE A 241 17.40 6.62 6.10
C ILE A 241 16.21 5.70 6.37
N ILE A 242 15.11 6.25 6.93
CA ILE A 242 13.89 5.47 7.21
C ILE A 242 13.37 4.82 5.93
N PHE A 243 13.34 5.56 4.82
CA PHE A 243 12.91 5.06 3.52
C PHE A 243 13.79 3.91 2.99
N HIS A 244 15.12 3.98 3.18
CA HIS A 244 16.02 2.90 2.76
C HIS A 244 15.87 1.66 3.65
N ASP A 245 15.75 1.85 4.96
CA ASP A 245 15.54 0.77 5.93
C ASP A 245 14.21 0.02 5.69
N THR A 246 13.14 0.75 5.36
CA THR A 246 11.82 0.16 5.05
C THR A 246 11.83 -0.56 3.71
N MET A 247 12.50 -0.02 2.69
CA MET A 247 12.72 -0.70 1.41
C MET A 247 13.50 -2.02 1.57
N ASP A 248 14.57 -2.03 2.38
CA ASP A 248 15.39 -3.22 2.59
C ASP A 248 14.62 -4.29 3.39
N SER A 249 13.84 -3.89 4.41
CA SER A 249 12.92 -4.77 5.12
C SER A 249 11.85 -5.39 4.21
N LEU A 250 11.24 -4.59 3.34
CA LEU A 250 10.27 -5.06 2.34
C LEU A 250 10.93 -6.03 1.35
N HIS A 251 12.15 -5.74 0.91
CA HIS A 251 12.91 -6.63 0.03
C HIS A 251 13.08 -8.02 0.66
N ASP A 252 13.54 -8.09 1.90
CA ASP A 252 13.77 -9.35 2.61
C ASP A 252 12.46 -10.13 2.80
N ARG A 253 11.37 -9.45 3.13
CA ARG A 253 10.05 -10.08 3.27
C ARG A 253 9.49 -10.59 1.96
N LEU A 254 9.66 -9.86 0.85
CA LEU A 254 9.28 -10.32 -0.48
C LEU A 254 10.10 -11.56 -0.89
N VAL A 255 11.41 -11.57 -0.66
CA VAL A 255 12.27 -12.73 -0.95
C VAL A 255 11.85 -13.96 -0.14
N ALA A 256 11.53 -13.79 1.14
CA ALA A 256 11.05 -14.87 1.99
C ALA A 256 9.70 -15.43 1.51
N ALA A 257 8.76 -14.55 1.17
CA ALA A 257 7.44 -14.89 0.65
C ALA A 257 7.53 -15.64 -0.69
N GLU A 258 8.34 -15.15 -1.63
CA GLU A 258 8.56 -15.77 -2.94
C GLU A 258 9.22 -17.15 -2.81
N ARG A 259 10.19 -17.30 -1.90
CA ARG A 259 10.81 -18.60 -1.63
C ARG A 259 9.78 -19.62 -1.12
N GLU A 260 8.93 -19.24 -0.17
CA GLU A 260 7.93 -20.15 0.37
C GLU A 260 6.94 -20.60 -0.71
N VAL A 261 6.44 -19.68 -1.54
CA VAL A 261 5.49 -20.00 -2.62
C VAL A 261 6.13 -20.86 -3.71
N LYS A 262 7.44 -20.68 -3.97
CA LYS A 262 8.17 -21.52 -4.93
C LYS A 262 8.21 -22.99 -4.53
N ASP A 263 8.16 -23.29 -3.24
CA ASP A 263 8.18 -24.66 -2.71
C ASP A 263 6.79 -25.31 -2.68
N TRP A 264 5.73 -24.61 -3.12
CA TRP A 264 4.37 -25.15 -3.12
C TRP A 264 4.14 -26.10 -4.31
N PRO A 265 3.44 -27.23 -4.10
CA PRO A 265 3.15 -28.18 -5.17
C PRO A 265 2.19 -27.61 -6.20
N ASN A 266 2.24 -28.08 -7.45
CA ASN A 266 1.26 -27.69 -8.46
C ASN A 266 -0.14 -28.17 -8.04
N VAL A 267 -1.18 -27.37 -8.30
CA VAL A 267 -2.57 -27.72 -7.93
C VAL A 267 -3.00 -29.06 -8.53
N ALA A 268 -2.53 -29.41 -9.74
CA ALA A 268 -2.84 -30.67 -10.39
C ALA A 268 -2.23 -31.92 -9.70
N GLU A 269 -1.21 -31.73 -8.85
CA GLU A 269 -0.51 -32.82 -8.15
C GLU A 269 -1.07 -33.06 -6.74
N ILE A 270 -1.98 -32.20 -6.27
CA ILE A 270 -2.55 -32.28 -4.93
C ILE A 270 -3.61 -33.37 -4.86
N ILE A 271 -3.50 -34.23 -3.86
CA ILE A 271 -4.47 -35.29 -3.59
C ILE A 271 -5.80 -34.64 -3.16
N ILE A 272 -6.93 -35.13 -3.68
CA ILE A 272 -8.28 -34.59 -3.42
C ILE A 272 -8.55 -34.38 -1.91
N GLY A 273 -8.10 -35.31 -1.06
CA GLY A 273 -8.28 -35.23 0.39
C GLY A 273 -7.51 -34.11 1.08
N GLU A 274 -6.48 -33.55 0.43
CA GLU A 274 -5.61 -32.48 0.96
C GLU A 274 -5.98 -31.09 0.42
N LEU A 275 -6.90 -30.99 -0.54
CA LEU A 275 -7.30 -29.72 -1.17
C LEU A 275 -7.73 -28.67 -0.14
N GLN A 276 -8.52 -29.05 0.86
CA GLN A 276 -8.96 -28.12 1.91
C GLN A 276 -7.78 -27.61 2.76
N THR A 277 -6.83 -28.49 3.09
CA THR A 277 -5.63 -28.13 3.85
C THR A 277 -4.76 -27.13 3.08
N GLU A 278 -4.60 -27.33 1.77
CA GLU A 278 -3.83 -26.42 0.91
C GLU A 278 -4.54 -25.07 0.69
N ILE A 279 -5.88 -25.05 0.66
CA ILE A 279 -6.67 -23.80 0.69
C ILE A 279 -6.39 -23.02 1.98
N ASP A 280 -6.44 -23.71 3.12
CA ASP A 280 -6.23 -23.07 4.43
C ASP A 280 -4.77 -22.61 4.59
N ARG A 281 -3.80 -23.36 4.07
CA ARG A 281 -2.40 -22.95 3.98
C ARG A 281 -2.21 -21.67 3.15
N THR A 282 -2.84 -21.61 1.98
CA THR A 282 -2.78 -20.44 1.08
C THR A 282 -3.38 -19.19 1.73
N LYS A 283 -4.54 -19.33 2.39
CA LYS A 283 -5.14 -18.22 3.17
C LYS A 283 -4.25 -17.81 4.34
N SER A 284 -3.72 -18.77 5.10
CA SER A 284 -2.84 -18.48 6.24
C SER A 284 -1.56 -17.76 5.81
N PHE A 285 -1.04 -18.05 4.62
CA PHE A 285 0.09 -17.33 4.04
C PHE A 285 -0.23 -15.84 3.83
N GLN A 286 -1.39 -15.53 3.24
CA GLN A 286 -1.81 -14.14 3.02
C GLN A 286 -1.95 -13.34 4.32
N LEU A 287 -2.37 -13.98 5.42
CA LEU A 287 -2.41 -13.32 6.73
C LEU A 287 -1.01 -13.09 7.33
N ARG A 288 -0.07 -14.01 7.12
CA ARG A 288 1.32 -13.87 7.64
C ARG A 288 2.13 -12.80 6.90
N TYR A 289 1.85 -12.60 5.61
CA TYR A 289 2.56 -11.65 4.75
C TYR A 289 1.63 -10.53 4.28
N PRO A 290 1.37 -9.51 5.11
CA PRO A 290 0.52 -8.36 4.75
C PRO A 290 1.27 -7.35 3.84
N LEU A 291 1.91 -7.85 2.79
CA LEU A 291 2.87 -7.11 1.96
C LEU A 291 2.26 -5.89 1.26
N GLN A 292 0.95 -5.90 0.97
CA GLN A 292 0.26 -4.73 0.40
C GLN A 292 0.48 -3.48 1.26
N GLY A 293 0.29 -3.59 2.59
CA GLY A 293 0.44 -2.44 3.48
C GLY A 293 1.87 -1.91 3.56
N GLU A 294 2.87 -2.77 3.29
CA GLU A 294 4.28 -2.38 3.29
C GLU A 294 4.70 -1.73 1.98
N VAL A 295 4.22 -2.25 0.84
CA VAL A 295 4.40 -1.60 -0.46
C VAL A 295 3.76 -0.22 -0.44
N ASP A 296 2.57 -0.10 0.16
CA ASP A 296 1.87 1.18 0.33
C ASP A 296 2.67 2.13 1.25
N ASP A 297 3.19 1.65 2.40
CA ASP A 297 4.01 2.48 3.31
C ASP A 297 5.29 3.01 2.64
N VAL A 298 6.01 2.16 1.91
CA VAL A 298 7.21 2.57 1.17
C VAL A 298 6.86 3.58 0.06
N THR A 299 5.73 3.39 -0.61
CA THR A 299 5.22 4.34 -1.63
C THR A 299 4.83 5.68 -1.01
N ASP A 300 4.18 5.66 0.16
CA ASP A 300 3.84 6.87 0.91
C ASP A 300 5.09 7.62 1.39
N GLN A 301 6.13 6.92 1.81
CA GLN A 301 7.41 7.52 2.17
C GLN A 301 8.08 8.18 0.96
N ALA A 302 8.01 7.57 -0.23
CA ALA A 302 8.47 8.17 -1.48
C ALA A 302 7.69 9.46 -1.82
N ASN A 303 6.36 9.44 -1.64
CA ASN A 303 5.51 10.63 -1.85
C ASN A 303 5.85 11.75 -0.87
N ARG A 304 6.06 11.45 0.42
CA ARG A 304 6.49 12.43 1.45
C ARG A 304 7.86 13.04 1.16
N LEU A 305 8.76 12.30 0.52
CA LEU A 305 10.04 12.83 0.05
C LEU A 305 9.83 13.79 -1.13
N GLN A 306 8.93 13.46 -2.06
CA GLN A 306 8.56 14.34 -3.16
C GLN A 306 7.90 15.64 -2.67
N GLU A 307 7.04 15.57 -1.65
CA GLU A 307 6.46 16.74 -0.97
C GLU A 307 7.52 17.65 -0.32
N ALA A 308 8.69 17.11 0.03
CA ALA A 308 9.82 17.84 0.56
C ALA A 308 10.76 18.44 -0.53
N ASP A 309 10.31 18.47 -1.79
CA ASP A 309 11.06 18.86 -2.99
C ASP A 309 12.25 17.94 -3.32
N VAL A 310 12.19 16.66 -2.93
CA VAL A 310 13.22 15.67 -3.28
C VAL A 310 12.79 14.92 -4.53
N ILE A 311 13.55 15.07 -5.60
CA ILE A 311 13.39 14.22 -6.80
C ILE A 311 14.19 12.95 -6.58
N LEU A 312 13.51 11.82 -6.36
CA LEU A 312 14.16 10.54 -6.14
C LEU A 312 15.06 10.15 -7.33
N SER A 313 16.18 9.51 -7.04
CA SER A 313 17.08 8.96 -8.04
C SER A 313 16.40 7.84 -8.85
N HIS A 314 16.81 7.66 -10.11
CA HIS A 314 16.32 6.58 -10.96
C HIS A 314 16.45 5.19 -10.31
N HIS A 315 17.50 4.98 -9.51
CA HIS A 315 17.72 3.72 -8.79
C HIS A 315 16.63 3.45 -7.75
N ASN A 316 16.27 4.45 -6.95
CA ASN A 316 15.21 4.31 -5.95
C ASN A 316 13.85 4.12 -6.61
N VAL A 317 13.54 4.87 -7.67
CA VAL A 317 12.29 4.70 -8.43
C VAL A 317 12.18 3.28 -9.01
N HIS A 318 13.24 2.79 -9.64
CA HIS A 318 13.25 1.43 -10.19
C HIS A 318 13.09 0.35 -9.09
N LYS A 319 13.67 0.55 -7.90
CA LYS A 319 13.44 -0.35 -6.76
C LYS A 319 11.97 -0.37 -6.35
N LEU A 320 11.30 0.79 -6.27
CA LEU A 320 9.89 0.88 -5.95
C LEU A 320 9.02 0.15 -6.98
N GLU A 321 9.24 0.43 -8.27
CA GLU A 321 8.53 -0.24 -9.36
C GLU A 321 8.73 -1.76 -9.30
N ASN A 322 9.95 -2.22 -8.99
CA ASN A 322 10.24 -3.64 -8.84
C ASN A 322 9.49 -4.28 -7.67
N PHE A 323 9.40 -3.60 -6.51
CA PHE A 323 8.62 -4.11 -5.38
C PHE A 323 7.13 -4.24 -5.72
N THR A 324 6.56 -3.21 -6.34
CA THR A 324 5.16 -3.23 -6.78
C THR A 324 4.91 -4.37 -7.77
N GLN A 325 5.75 -4.52 -8.79
CA GLN A 325 5.60 -5.59 -9.80
C GLN A 325 5.72 -6.99 -9.19
N ARG A 326 6.70 -7.21 -8.31
CA ARG A 326 6.91 -8.51 -7.62
C ARG A 326 5.72 -8.86 -6.74
N TRP A 327 5.21 -7.90 -5.97
CA TRP A 327 4.04 -8.09 -5.13
C TRP A 327 2.78 -8.37 -5.95
N GLU A 328 2.54 -7.62 -7.02
CA GLU A 328 1.38 -7.84 -7.92
C GLU A 328 1.42 -9.24 -8.54
N SER A 329 2.59 -9.67 -9.01
CA SER A 329 2.79 -11.02 -9.54
C SER A 329 2.51 -12.10 -8.49
N LEU A 330 3.04 -11.93 -7.28
CA LEU A 330 2.80 -12.85 -6.16
C LEU A 330 1.32 -12.91 -5.79
N ARG A 331 0.66 -11.75 -5.69
CA ARG A 331 -0.76 -11.63 -5.39
C ARG A 331 -1.62 -12.34 -6.42
N GLN A 332 -1.33 -12.15 -7.72
CA GLN A 332 -2.07 -12.82 -8.79
C GLN A 332 -1.90 -14.34 -8.71
N MET A 333 -0.67 -14.84 -8.54
CA MET A 333 -0.41 -16.28 -8.39
C MET A 333 -1.17 -16.89 -7.21
N LEU A 334 -1.27 -16.18 -6.09
CA LEU A 334 -2.01 -16.64 -4.91
C LEU A 334 -3.52 -16.68 -5.16
N GLN A 335 -4.06 -15.68 -5.86
CA GLN A 335 -5.48 -15.63 -6.24
C GLN A 335 -5.82 -16.78 -7.19
N ASP A 336 -5.00 -16.98 -8.24
CA ASP A 336 -5.17 -18.05 -9.21
C ASP A 336 -5.09 -19.42 -8.52
N ARG A 337 -4.07 -19.64 -7.67
CA ARG A 337 -3.96 -20.89 -6.90
C ARG A 337 -5.18 -21.15 -6.04
N LEU A 338 -5.66 -20.14 -5.30
CA LEU A 338 -6.82 -20.28 -4.43
C LEU A 338 -8.07 -20.63 -5.24
N GLN A 339 -8.25 -19.98 -6.40
CA GLN A 339 -9.35 -20.26 -7.31
C GLN A 339 -9.29 -21.71 -7.82
N TYR A 340 -8.13 -22.15 -8.32
CA TYR A 340 -7.97 -23.52 -8.82
C TYR A 340 -8.20 -24.58 -7.75
N LEU A 341 -7.71 -24.35 -6.52
CA LEU A 341 -7.94 -25.26 -5.40
C LEU A 341 -9.43 -25.35 -5.04
N GLN A 342 -10.13 -24.21 -5.03
CA GLN A 342 -11.57 -24.16 -4.74
C GLN A 342 -12.39 -24.85 -5.83
N ASP A 343 -12.06 -24.61 -7.10
CA ASP A 343 -12.72 -25.25 -8.23
C ASP A 343 -12.48 -26.77 -8.23
N ALA A 344 -11.25 -27.21 -7.96
CA ALA A 344 -10.93 -28.62 -7.80
C ALA A 344 -11.69 -29.26 -6.63
N LEU A 345 -11.85 -28.56 -5.50
CA LEU A 345 -12.62 -29.05 -4.35
C LEU A 345 -14.11 -29.16 -4.69
N ILE A 346 -14.67 -28.24 -5.48
CA ILE A 346 -16.06 -28.31 -5.93
C ILE A 346 -16.26 -29.47 -6.91
N ALA A 347 -15.34 -29.63 -7.86
CA ALA A 347 -15.44 -30.61 -8.93
C ALA A 347 -15.12 -32.05 -8.48
N TYR A 348 -14.21 -32.23 -7.52
CA TYR A 348 -13.71 -33.56 -7.13
C TYR A 348 -13.78 -33.83 -5.63
N GLY A 349 -14.16 -32.85 -4.82
CA GLY A 349 -14.29 -33.04 -3.38
C GLY A 349 -15.35 -34.09 -3.03
N PRO A 350 -15.40 -34.51 -1.76
CA PRO A 350 -16.27 -35.60 -1.31
C PRO A 350 -17.76 -35.37 -1.57
N ASN A 351 -18.20 -34.11 -1.71
CA ASN A 351 -19.59 -33.75 -2.00
C ASN A 351 -19.86 -33.54 -3.51
N SER A 352 -18.88 -33.84 -4.37
CA SER A 352 -19.03 -33.69 -5.82
C SER A 352 -19.96 -34.76 -6.39
N GLN A 353 -20.80 -34.34 -7.34
CA GLN A 353 -21.63 -35.24 -8.14
C GLN A 353 -21.07 -35.43 -9.57
N HIS A 354 -19.88 -34.91 -9.87
CA HIS A 354 -19.35 -34.84 -11.24
C HIS A 354 -19.12 -36.22 -11.86
N PHE A 355 -18.69 -37.21 -11.07
CA PHE A 355 -18.47 -38.58 -11.55
C PHE A 355 -19.78 -39.24 -12.06
N LEU A 356 -20.94 -38.75 -11.61
CA LEU A 356 -22.23 -39.21 -12.11
C LEU A 356 -22.57 -38.66 -13.49
N GLY A 357 -21.79 -37.73 -14.05
CA GLY A 357 -21.94 -37.31 -15.45
C GLY A 357 -21.80 -38.48 -16.43
N GLU A 358 -21.03 -39.51 -16.07
CA GLU A 358 -20.86 -40.75 -16.84
C GLU A 358 -22.07 -41.70 -16.77
N SER A 359 -23.13 -41.37 -16.01
CA SER A 359 -24.36 -42.17 -15.95
C SER A 359 -25.18 -42.11 -17.24
N VAL A 360 -24.98 -41.05 -18.05
CA VAL A 360 -25.72 -40.81 -19.28
C VAL A 360 -24.80 -40.77 -20.49
N ASP A 361 -25.29 -41.31 -21.60
CA ASP A 361 -24.62 -41.25 -22.89
C ASP A 361 -25.18 -40.09 -23.73
N SER A 362 -24.35 -39.55 -24.63
CA SER A 362 -24.79 -38.59 -25.66
C SER A 362 -26.04 -39.13 -26.40
N PRO A 363 -27.10 -38.32 -26.61
CA PRO A 363 -27.14 -36.85 -26.52
C PRO A 363 -27.55 -36.28 -25.15
N TRP A 364 -27.55 -37.09 -24.09
CA TRP A 364 -27.97 -36.67 -22.77
C TRP A 364 -26.81 -36.09 -21.96
N GLU A 365 -27.10 -35.07 -21.16
CA GLU A 365 -26.22 -34.50 -20.16
C GLU A 365 -26.92 -34.47 -18.81
N ARG A 366 -26.21 -34.88 -17.76
CA ARG A 366 -26.66 -34.75 -16.37
C ARG A 366 -26.23 -33.39 -15.82
N ALA A 367 -27.19 -32.63 -15.32
CA ALA A 367 -26.98 -31.35 -14.66
C ALA A 367 -27.57 -31.36 -13.24
N VAL A 368 -27.23 -30.35 -12.44
CA VAL A 368 -27.61 -30.27 -11.02
C VAL A 368 -28.25 -28.92 -10.73
N ALA A 369 -29.48 -28.93 -10.19
CA ALA A 369 -30.21 -27.72 -9.82
C ALA A 369 -29.65 -27.07 -8.54
N GLY A 370 -30.10 -25.85 -8.21
CA GLY A 370 -29.62 -25.11 -7.03
C GLY A 370 -29.82 -25.84 -5.69
N ASN A 371 -30.88 -26.66 -5.59
CA ASN A 371 -31.18 -27.54 -4.46
C ASN A 371 -30.42 -28.88 -4.49
N LYS A 372 -29.46 -29.03 -5.41
CA LYS A 372 -28.63 -30.23 -5.62
C LYS A 372 -29.36 -31.45 -6.20
N VAL A 373 -30.62 -31.31 -6.60
CA VAL A 373 -31.38 -32.37 -7.30
C VAL A 373 -30.90 -32.47 -8.76
N PRO A 374 -30.64 -33.68 -9.28
CA PRO A 374 -30.25 -33.85 -10.68
C PRO A 374 -31.41 -33.62 -11.64
N PHE A 375 -31.09 -33.12 -12.82
CA PHE A 375 -31.96 -33.07 -13.99
C PHE A 375 -31.15 -33.39 -15.24
N TYR A 376 -31.84 -33.75 -16.32
CA TYR A 376 -31.21 -34.28 -17.52
C TYR A 376 -31.61 -33.44 -18.73
N ILE A 377 -30.62 -33.11 -19.55
CA ILE A 377 -30.76 -32.27 -20.74
C ILE A 377 -30.51 -33.15 -21.95
N ASN A 378 -31.45 -33.17 -22.90
CA ASN A 378 -31.25 -33.83 -24.18
C ASN A 378 -30.88 -32.76 -25.22
N HIS A 379 -29.63 -32.79 -25.68
CA HIS A 379 -29.12 -31.83 -26.67
C HIS A 379 -29.65 -32.05 -28.08
N ALA A 380 -30.14 -33.27 -28.40
CA ALA A 380 -30.71 -33.55 -29.72
C ALA A 380 -32.15 -33.03 -29.86
N THR A 381 -32.91 -32.97 -28.76
CA THR A 381 -34.31 -32.52 -28.75
C THR A 381 -34.50 -31.18 -28.03
N GLU A 382 -33.42 -30.57 -27.51
CA GLU A 382 -33.42 -29.33 -26.73
C GLU A 382 -34.42 -29.36 -25.55
N SER A 383 -34.60 -30.54 -24.94
CA SER A 383 -35.57 -30.75 -23.87
C SER A 383 -34.88 -31.05 -22.54
N THR A 384 -35.50 -30.63 -21.43
CA THR A 384 -35.04 -30.96 -20.08
C THR A 384 -36.07 -31.80 -19.34
N GLN A 385 -35.62 -32.75 -18.52
CA GLN A 385 -36.48 -33.59 -17.70
C GLN A 385 -35.84 -33.91 -16.34
N TRP A 386 -36.67 -34.21 -15.35
CA TRP A 386 -36.22 -34.59 -14.01
C TRP A 386 -35.80 -36.05 -13.91
N ASP A 387 -36.38 -36.90 -14.75
CA ASP A 387 -36.20 -38.34 -14.66
C ASP A 387 -35.00 -38.76 -15.51
N HIS A 388 -34.22 -39.72 -15.01
CA HIS A 388 -33.09 -40.26 -15.74
C HIS A 388 -33.58 -40.93 -17.04
N PRO A 389 -32.92 -40.77 -18.20
CA PRO A 389 -33.40 -41.31 -19.47
C PRO A 389 -33.67 -42.83 -19.43
N GLN A 390 -32.77 -43.59 -18.80
CA GLN A 390 -32.98 -45.03 -18.62
C GLN A 390 -34.10 -45.36 -17.62
N LEU A 391 -34.39 -44.46 -16.67
CA LEU A 391 -35.52 -44.63 -15.75
C LEU A 391 -36.84 -44.39 -16.48
N THR A 392 -36.92 -43.39 -17.36
CA THR A 392 -38.08 -43.17 -18.23
C THR A 392 -38.38 -44.42 -19.07
N ILE A 393 -37.36 -44.96 -19.75
CA ILE A 393 -37.48 -46.21 -20.53
C ILE A 393 -37.94 -47.38 -19.63
N LEU A 394 -37.42 -47.46 -18.41
CA LEU A 394 -37.83 -48.48 -17.44
C LEU A 394 -39.30 -48.32 -17.04
N MET A 395 -39.75 -47.11 -16.72
CA MET A 395 -41.13 -46.83 -16.33
C MET A 395 -42.10 -47.17 -17.45
N ASP A 396 -41.77 -46.85 -18.71
CA ASP A 396 -42.56 -47.25 -19.87
C ASP A 396 -42.65 -48.77 -20.00
N ALA A 397 -41.52 -49.47 -19.82
CA ALA A 397 -41.51 -50.93 -19.88
C ALA A 397 -42.30 -51.59 -18.72
N LEU A 398 -42.37 -50.95 -17.55
CA LEU A 398 -43.21 -51.40 -16.44
C LEU A 398 -44.71 -51.28 -16.76
N MET A 399 -45.12 -50.32 -17.60
CA MET A 399 -46.52 -50.16 -18.02
C MET A 399 -47.00 -51.32 -18.89
N GLU A 400 -46.13 -51.97 -19.65
CA GLU A 400 -46.48 -53.16 -20.43
C GLU A 400 -46.93 -54.34 -19.54
N LEU A 401 -46.46 -54.37 -18.28
CA LEU A 401 -46.88 -55.37 -17.30
C LEU A 401 -48.32 -55.17 -16.81
N ASN A 402 -48.99 -54.06 -17.15
CA ASN A 402 -50.41 -53.83 -16.86
C ASN A 402 -51.34 -54.87 -17.50
N LYS A 403 -50.86 -55.60 -18.51
CA LYS A 403 -51.57 -56.73 -19.13
C LYS A 403 -51.74 -57.92 -18.19
N ILE A 404 -50.95 -58.03 -17.11
CA ILE A 404 -51.07 -59.09 -16.12
C ILE A 404 -52.36 -58.89 -15.31
N ARG A 405 -53.29 -59.85 -15.42
CA ARG A 405 -54.62 -59.80 -14.79
C ARG A 405 -54.58 -59.68 -13.27
N PHE A 406 -53.76 -60.48 -12.62
CA PHE A 406 -53.72 -60.56 -11.15
C PHE A 406 -52.78 -59.51 -10.57
N ALA A 407 -53.31 -58.67 -9.68
CA ALA A 407 -52.59 -57.52 -9.13
C ALA A 407 -51.30 -57.91 -8.39
N ALA A 408 -51.35 -58.90 -7.50
CA ALA A 408 -50.16 -59.35 -6.76
C ALA A 408 -49.01 -59.80 -7.69
N TYR A 409 -49.32 -60.59 -8.71
CA TYR A 409 -48.33 -61.03 -9.71
C TYR A 409 -47.82 -59.85 -10.56
N ARG A 410 -48.70 -58.94 -10.94
CA ARG A 410 -48.32 -57.74 -11.70
C ARG A 410 -47.35 -56.86 -10.91
N THR A 411 -47.69 -56.54 -9.66
CA THR A 411 -46.84 -55.75 -8.76
C THR A 411 -45.52 -56.47 -8.50
N GLY A 412 -45.55 -57.79 -8.25
CA GLY A 412 -44.33 -58.59 -8.06
C GLY A 412 -43.41 -58.56 -9.28
N MET A 413 -43.96 -58.68 -10.50
CA MET A 413 -43.18 -58.60 -11.74
C MET A 413 -42.61 -57.20 -11.96
N LYS A 414 -43.39 -56.14 -11.69
CA LYS A 414 -42.93 -54.76 -11.75
C LYS A 414 -41.77 -54.50 -10.77
N LEU A 415 -41.93 -54.90 -9.51
CA LEU A 415 -40.91 -54.78 -8.49
C LEU A 415 -39.65 -55.56 -8.87
N ARG A 416 -39.79 -56.78 -9.40
CA ARG A 416 -38.63 -57.59 -9.82
C ARG A 416 -37.88 -56.98 -11.01
N MET A 417 -38.60 -56.41 -11.97
CA MET A 417 -38.00 -55.71 -13.10
C MET A 417 -37.26 -54.45 -12.67
N LEU A 418 -37.89 -53.63 -11.82
CA LEU A 418 -37.29 -52.45 -11.21
C LEU A 418 -36.03 -52.80 -10.43
N GLN A 419 -36.12 -53.80 -9.54
CA GLN A 419 -35.01 -54.30 -8.73
C GLN A 419 -33.78 -54.65 -9.57
N LYS A 420 -33.97 -55.40 -10.66
CA LYS A 420 -32.90 -55.82 -11.57
C LYS A 420 -32.26 -54.65 -12.30
N LYS A 421 -33.07 -53.69 -12.77
CA LYS A 421 -32.60 -52.54 -13.54
C LYS A 421 -31.88 -51.51 -12.68
N LEU A 422 -32.21 -51.42 -11.39
CA LEU A 422 -31.48 -50.63 -10.39
C LEU A 422 -30.28 -51.39 -9.78
N CYS A 423 -30.03 -52.64 -10.20
CA CYS A 423 -28.99 -53.52 -9.64
C CYS A 423 -29.12 -53.80 -8.13
N LEU A 424 -30.28 -53.52 -7.52
CA LEU A 424 -30.52 -53.76 -6.09
C LEU A 424 -30.65 -55.26 -5.78
N ASP A 425 -30.88 -56.11 -6.79
CA ASP A 425 -30.83 -57.56 -6.64
C ASP A 425 -29.40 -58.12 -6.46
N MET A 426 -28.38 -57.28 -6.65
CA MET A 426 -26.97 -57.59 -6.40
C MET A 426 -26.46 -56.97 -5.10
N VAL A 427 -27.23 -56.06 -4.49
CA VAL A 427 -26.91 -55.42 -3.21
C VAL A 427 -27.46 -56.27 -2.07
N SER A 428 -26.62 -56.79 -1.18
CA SER A 428 -27.09 -57.54 0.00
C SER A 428 -27.59 -56.62 1.12
N LEU A 429 -28.46 -57.14 2.00
CA LEU A 429 -28.87 -56.43 3.21
C LEU A 429 -27.67 -55.96 4.05
N GLN A 430 -26.64 -56.81 4.20
CA GLN A 430 -25.46 -56.46 5.00
C GLN A 430 -24.67 -55.29 4.39
N MET A 431 -24.48 -55.27 3.06
CA MET A 431 -23.82 -54.16 2.37
C MET A 431 -24.53 -52.82 2.62
N SER A 432 -25.87 -52.82 2.58
CA SER A 432 -26.66 -51.63 2.89
C SER A 432 -26.48 -51.19 4.35
N VAL A 433 -26.53 -52.13 5.30
CA VAL A 433 -26.36 -51.84 6.73
C VAL A 433 -24.97 -51.26 7.03
N ASP A 434 -23.92 -51.86 6.48
CA ASP A 434 -22.54 -51.40 6.69
C ASP A 434 -22.36 -49.98 6.14
N ALA A 435 -22.92 -49.68 4.96
CA ALA A 435 -22.89 -48.35 4.39
C ALA A 435 -23.68 -47.33 5.26
N PHE A 436 -24.88 -47.68 5.73
CA PHE A 436 -25.64 -46.80 6.62
C PHE A 436 -24.90 -46.48 7.91
N ASP A 437 -24.17 -47.45 8.47
CA ASP A 437 -23.38 -47.27 9.68
C ASP A 437 -22.14 -46.39 9.41
N ASN A 438 -21.42 -46.64 8.30
CA ASN A 438 -20.25 -45.84 7.89
C ASN A 438 -20.59 -44.36 7.63
N HIS A 439 -21.80 -44.09 7.13
CA HIS A 439 -22.30 -42.72 6.89
C HIS A 439 -23.06 -42.14 8.09
N GLY A 440 -22.99 -42.79 9.26
CA GLY A 440 -23.58 -42.27 10.50
C GLY A 440 -25.10 -42.17 10.50
N LEU A 441 -25.78 -42.98 9.68
CA LEU A 441 -27.24 -43.00 9.55
C LEU A 441 -27.91 -43.95 10.56
N ARG A 442 -27.13 -44.73 11.31
CA ARG A 442 -27.64 -45.65 12.33
C ARG A 442 -28.46 -44.93 13.40
N GLY A 443 -29.67 -45.40 13.67
CA GLY A 443 -30.55 -44.85 14.72
C GLY A 443 -31.04 -43.41 14.49
N ARG A 444 -30.76 -42.79 13.34
CA ARG A 444 -31.14 -41.40 13.01
C ARG A 444 -32.25 -41.33 11.97
N ASN A 445 -33.27 -42.17 12.10
CA ASN A 445 -34.28 -42.38 11.07
C ASN A 445 -35.17 -41.13 10.79
N ASP A 446 -35.31 -40.23 11.76
CA ASP A 446 -36.03 -38.95 11.60
C ASP A 446 -35.19 -37.83 10.97
N LYS A 447 -33.86 -38.00 10.86
CA LYS A 447 -32.97 -36.99 10.24
C LYS A 447 -33.33 -36.84 8.76
N LEU A 448 -33.30 -35.61 8.25
CA LEU A 448 -33.29 -35.33 6.81
C LEU A 448 -31.85 -35.39 6.28
N ILE A 449 -31.65 -36.14 5.20
CA ILE A 449 -30.41 -36.20 4.42
C ILE A 449 -30.60 -35.49 3.08
N ASP A 450 -29.55 -34.87 2.55
CA ASP A 450 -29.58 -34.29 1.22
C ASP A 450 -29.06 -35.19 0.11
N VAL A 451 -29.16 -34.72 -1.13
CA VAL A 451 -28.73 -35.44 -2.33
C VAL A 451 -27.25 -35.82 -2.27
N GLY A 452 -26.38 -34.98 -1.69
CA GLY A 452 -24.96 -35.31 -1.54
C GLY A 452 -24.76 -36.48 -0.57
N GLU A 453 -25.38 -36.42 0.60
CA GLU A 453 -25.36 -37.52 1.59
C GLU A 453 -25.95 -38.82 1.01
N MET A 454 -27.03 -38.73 0.22
CA MET A 454 -27.62 -39.88 -0.48
C MET A 454 -26.63 -40.49 -1.49
N ILE A 455 -25.98 -39.66 -2.32
CA ILE A 455 -25.00 -40.12 -3.32
C ILE A 455 -23.80 -40.80 -2.66
N GLN A 456 -23.24 -40.22 -1.60
CA GLN A 456 -22.12 -40.82 -0.87
C GLN A 456 -22.48 -42.20 -0.31
N CYS A 457 -23.66 -42.32 0.31
CA CYS A 457 -24.13 -43.60 0.84
C CYS A 457 -24.38 -44.63 -0.27
N LEU A 458 -25.04 -44.24 -1.38
CA LEU A 458 -25.27 -45.12 -2.52
C LEU A 458 -23.96 -45.55 -3.18
N SER A 459 -22.98 -44.65 -3.29
CA SER A 459 -21.67 -44.95 -3.87
C SER A 459 -20.96 -46.03 -3.06
N THR A 460 -20.93 -45.90 -1.72
CA THR A 460 -20.37 -46.96 -0.85
C THR A 460 -21.09 -48.30 -1.03
N ILE A 461 -22.42 -48.30 -1.17
CA ILE A 461 -23.20 -49.53 -1.40
C ILE A 461 -22.83 -50.17 -2.74
N PHE A 462 -22.84 -49.40 -3.83
CA PHE A 462 -22.62 -49.92 -5.17
C PHE A 462 -21.15 -50.24 -5.44
N GLU A 463 -20.19 -49.54 -4.83
CA GLU A 463 -18.78 -49.93 -4.84
C GLU A 463 -18.57 -51.27 -4.13
N ALA A 464 -19.21 -51.48 -2.97
CA ALA A 464 -19.16 -52.76 -2.27
C ALA A 464 -19.77 -53.90 -3.10
N ALA A 465 -20.88 -53.63 -3.79
CA ALA A 465 -21.50 -54.60 -4.70
C ALA A 465 -20.64 -54.85 -5.95
N ALA A 466 -20.04 -53.82 -6.55
CA ALA A 466 -19.17 -53.92 -7.72
C ALA A 466 -17.89 -54.71 -7.42
N LYS A 467 -17.37 -54.68 -6.18
CA LYS A 467 -16.26 -55.57 -5.78
C LYS A 467 -16.59 -57.06 -5.90
N VAL A 468 -17.86 -57.43 -5.74
CA VAL A 468 -18.34 -58.82 -5.85
C VAL A 468 -18.82 -59.13 -7.27
N HIS A 469 -19.37 -58.13 -7.97
CA HIS A 469 -20.03 -58.27 -9.27
C HIS A 469 -19.50 -57.24 -10.30
N SER A 470 -18.18 -57.21 -10.51
CA SER A 470 -17.48 -56.13 -11.22
C SER A 470 -17.88 -55.94 -12.68
N GLU A 471 -18.28 -57.00 -13.38
CA GLU A 471 -18.68 -56.92 -14.80
C GLU A 471 -20.16 -56.51 -14.99
N LEU A 472 -20.95 -56.49 -13.91
CA LEU A 472 -22.40 -56.31 -13.98
C LEU A 472 -22.88 -54.97 -13.42
N ILE A 473 -22.03 -54.24 -12.70
CA ILE A 473 -22.38 -53.00 -12.01
C ILE A 473 -21.53 -51.85 -12.55
N ASN A 474 -22.18 -50.94 -13.26
CA ASN A 474 -21.64 -49.60 -13.49
C ASN A 474 -22.03 -48.74 -12.29
N VAL A 475 -21.06 -48.38 -11.45
CA VAL A 475 -21.31 -47.65 -10.19
C VAL A 475 -22.01 -46.32 -10.45
N SER A 476 -21.51 -45.50 -11.39
CA SER A 476 -22.07 -44.19 -11.70
C SER A 476 -23.53 -44.28 -12.13
N LEU A 477 -23.84 -45.20 -13.06
CA LEU A 477 -25.20 -45.43 -13.52
C LEU A 477 -26.12 -45.98 -12.42
N SER A 478 -25.65 -46.97 -11.64
CA SER A 478 -26.45 -47.58 -10.57
C SER A 478 -26.78 -46.60 -9.44
N VAL A 479 -25.81 -45.75 -9.06
CA VAL A 479 -26.01 -44.69 -8.07
C VAL A 479 -27.05 -43.69 -8.58
N ASP A 480 -26.90 -43.18 -9.80
CA ASP A 480 -27.77 -42.12 -10.33
C ASP A 480 -29.19 -42.61 -10.60
N MET A 481 -29.33 -43.80 -11.18
CA MET A 481 -30.64 -44.47 -11.38
C MET A 481 -31.36 -44.72 -10.06
N THR A 482 -30.65 -45.20 -9.04
CA THR A 482 -31.24 -45.49 -7.72
C THR A 482 -31.61 -44.21 -6.99
N LEU A 483 -30.75 -43.18 -7.05
CA LEU A 483 -31.03 -41.86 -6.50
C LEU A 483 -32.28 -41.27 -7.15
N ASN A 484 -32.33 -41.25 -8.48
CA ASN A 484 -33.45 -40.67 -9.22
C ASN A 484 -34.76 -41.40 -8.89
N TRP A 485 -34.75 -42.74 -8.85
CA TRP A 485 -35.90 -43.53 -8.43
C TRP A 485 -36.34 -43.23 -6.98
N ILE A 486 -35.41 -43.13 -6.03
CA ILE A 486 -35.74 -42.80 -4.63
C ILE A 486 -36.39 -41.42 -4.53
N LEU A 487 -35.86 -40.44 -5.27
CA LEU A 487 -36.43 -39.09 -5.30
C LEU A 487 -37.82 -39.08 -5.92
N ASP A 488 -38.10 -39.90 -6.94
CA ASP A 488 -39.44 -40.03 -7.52
C ASP A 488 -40.46 -40.58 -6.52
N VAL A 489 -40.04 -41.59 -5.74
CA VAL A 489 -40.91 -42.26 -4.77
C VAL A 489 -41.18 -41.37 -3.55
N TYR A 490 -40.16 -40.69 -3.03
CA TYR A 490 -40.22 -40.06 -1.71
C TYR A 490 -40.02 -38.55 -1.67
N ASP A 491 -39.57 -37.92 -2.76
CA ASP A 491 -39.35 -36.47 -2.89
C ASP A 491 -39.92 -35.93 -4.21
N SER A 492 -41.20 -36.20 -4.46
CA SER A 492 -41.89 -35.77 -5.69
C SER A 492 -41.96 -34.26 -5.86
N VAL A 493 -41.79 -33.49 -4.78
CA VAL A 493 -41.69 -32.02 -4.79
C VAL A 493 -40.29 -31.52 -5.16
N ARG A 494 -39.32 -32.44 -5.34
CA ARG A 494 -37.92 -32.14 -5.66
C ARG A 494 -37.30 -31.15 -4.67
N SER A 495 -37.48 -31.38 -3.37
CA SER A 495 -36.88 -30.54 -2.32
C SER A 495 -35.37 -30.79 -2.17
N GLY A 496 -34.89 -31.97 -2.58
CA GLY A 496 -33.51 -32.41 -2.37
C GLY A 496 -33.23 -32.86 -0.94
N LYS A 497 -34.27 -33.05 -0.11
CA LYS A 497 -34.17 -33.49 1.28
C LYS A 497 -35.09 -34.69 1.51
N LEU A 498 -34.55 -35.75 2.12
CA LEU A 498 -35.26 -37.01 2.34
C LEU A 498 -35.06 -37.53 3.77
N ARG A 499 -36.08 -38.11 4.39
CA ARG A 499 -35.93 -38.77 5.70
C ARG A 499 -35.07 -40.03 5.57
N VAL A 500 -34.17 -40.24 6.51
CA VAL A 500 -33.33 -41.45 6.59
C VAL A 500 -34.19 -42.73 6.64
N LEU A 501 -35.34 -42.71 7.32
CA LEU A 501 -36.29 -43.82 7.33
C LEU A 501 -36.69 -44.22 5.90
N SER A 502 -37.21 -43.26 5.14
CA SER A 502 -37.74 -43.47 3.78
C SER A 502 -36.64 -43.94 2.82
N PHE A 503 -35.44 -43.34 2.92
CA PHE A 503 -34.26 -43.77 2.17
C PHE A 503 -33.89 -45.23 2.43
N LYS A 504 -33.84 -45.65 3.70
CA LYS A 504 -33.54 -47.05 4.07
C LYS A 504 -34.64 -48.01 3.62
N VAL A 505 -35.91 -47.65 3.83
CA VAL A 505 -37.05 -48.50 3.45
C VAL A 505 -37.02 -48.79 1.95
N GLY A 506 -36.84 -47.77 1.11
CA GLY A 506 -36.75 -47.93 -0.35
C GLY A 506 -35.67 -48.92 -0.78
N LEU A 507 -34.47 -48.80 -0.21
CA LEU A 507 -33.34 -49.68 -0.52
C LEU A 507 -33.52 -51.10 0.01
N ILE A 508 -33.94 -51.26 1.27
CA ILE A 508 -34.03 -52.58 1.90
C ILE A 508 -35.14 -53.44 1.31
N LEU A 509 -36.27 -52.85 0.92
CA LEU A 509 -37.34 -53.61 0.29
C LEU A 509 -36.87 -54.24 -1.03
N LEU A 510 -36.03 -53.55 -1.80
CA LEU A 510 -35.50 -54.01 -3.07
C LEU A 510 -34.12 -54.70 -2.98
N CYS A 511 -33.42 -54.70 -1.85
CA CYS A 511 -32.12 -55.39 -1.75
C CYS A 511 -32.25 -56.93 -1.84
N LYS A 512 -31.13 -57.65 -1.99
CA LYS A 512 -31.05 -59.11 -1.92
C LYS A 512 -30.95 -59.58 -0.46
N ALA A 513 -32.01 -60.23 0.02
CA ALA A 513 -32.03 -60.91 1.33
C ALA A 513 -33.23 -61.87 1.43
N GLN A 514 -33.23 -62.73 2.45
CA GLN A 514 -34.43 -63.48 2.80
C GLN A 514 -35.52 -62.53 3.28
N LEU A 515 -36.78 -62.90 3.01
CA LEU A 515 -37.92 -62.03 3.28
C LEU A 515 -38.07 -61.71 4.77
N GLU A 516 -37.90 -62.71 5.63
CA GLU A 516 -37.96 -62.54 7.08
C GLU A 516 -36.87 -61.59 7.61
N ASP A 517 -35.64 -61.66 7.07
CA ASP A 517 -34.55 -60.77 7.46
C ASP A 517 -34.88 -59.31 7.14
N LYS A 518 -35.46 -59.06 5.96
CA LYS A 518 -35.93 -57.73 5.58
C LYS A 518 -37.00 -57.22 6.53
N TYR A 519 -38.00 -58.06 6.84
CA TYR A 519 -39.09 -57.71 7.75
C TYR A 519 -38.58 -57.40 9.17
N ARG A 520 -37.65 -58.19 9.69
CA ARG A 520 -37.00 -57.93 10.98
C ARG A 520 -36.23 -56.62 10.95
N TYR A 521 -35.52 -56.33 9.86
CA TYR A 521 -34.75 -55.10 9.73
C TYR A 521 -35.65 -53.86 9.67
N ILE A 522 -36.67 -53.85 8.80
CA ILE A 522 -37.57 -52.68 8.68
C ILE A 522 -38.37 -52.44 9.97
N PHE A 523 -38.75 -53.50 10.71
CA PHE A 523 -39.35 -53.35 12.03
C PHE A 523 -38.36 -52.69 13.01
N ARG A 524 -37.08 -53.10 12.99
CA ARG A 524 -36.03 -52.49 13.82
C ARG A 524 -35.85 -51.00 13.53
N LEU A 525 -36.15 -50.52 12.33
CA LEU A 525 -36.07 -49.09 12.01
C LEU A 525 -37.10 -48.25 12.79
N ILE A 526 -38.22 -48.84 13.21
CA ILE A 526 -39.27 -48.15 13.94
C ILE A 526 -39.39 -48.57 15.40
N ALA A 527 -38.70 -49.63 15.82
CA ALA A 527 -38.67 -50.05 17.20
C ALA A 527 -37.89 -49.05 18.08
N ASP A 528 -38.34 -48.84 19.31
CA ASP A 528 -37.57 -48.10 20.31
C ASP A 528 -36.45 -48.94 20.95
N THR A 529 -35.80 -48.35 21.96
CA THR A 529 -34.71 -48.97 22.73
C THR A 529 -35.13 -50.27 23.42
N ASN A 530 -36.42 -50.46 23.68
CA ASN A 530 -36.97 -51.65 24.30
C ASN A 530 -37.47 -52.67 23.27
N ALA A 531 -37.20 -52.43 21.97
CA ALA A 531 -37.64 -53.24 20.84
C ALA A 531 -39.17 -53.25 20.59
N PHE A 532 -39.87 -52.21 21.06
CA PHE A 532 -41.31 -52.04 20.85
C PHE A 532 -41.63 -50.97 19.80
N ALA A 533 -42.75 -51.13 19.10
CA ALA A 533 -43.28 -50.12 18.19
C ALA A 533 -44.76 -49.84 18.50
N ASP A 534 -45.13 -48.56 18.49
CA ASP A 534 -46.51 -48.11 18.66
C ASP A 534 -47.25 -48.00 17.30
N GLN A 535 -48.55 -47.74 17.34
CA GLN A 535 -49.38 -47.63 16.14
C GLN A 535 -48.91 -46.52 15.18
N ARG A 536 -48.39 -45.41 15.72
CA ARG A 536 -47.92 -44.29 14.91
C ARG A 536 -46.64 -44.67 14.17
N LYS A 537 -45.69 -45.30 14.85
CA LYS A 537 -44.43 -45.79 14.29
C LYS A 537 -44.68 -46.84 13.21
N LEU A 538 -45.59 -47.80 13.44
CA LEU A 538 -46.01 -48.74 12.41
C LEU A 538 -46.67 -48.02 11.23
N GLY A 539 -47.59 -47.08 11.49
CA GLY A 539 -48.26 -46.30 10.45
C GLY A 539 -47.28 -45.52 9.56
N LEU A 540 -46.22 -44.94 10.14
CA LEU A 540 -45.16 -44.27 9.39
C LEU A 540 -44.37 -45.23 8.49
N LEU A 541 -44.02 -46.43 8.99
CA LEU A 541 -43.36 -47.45 8.17
C LEU A 541 -44.25 -47.88 7.00
N LEU A 542 -45.52 -48.19 7.27
CA LEU A 542 -46.45 -48.61 6.23
C LEU A 542 -46.67 -47.51 5.20
N HIS A 543 -46.77 -46.26 5.63
CA HIS A 543 -46.85 -45.11 4.74
C HIS A 543 -45.66 -45.07 3.77
N ASP A 544 -44.44 -45.30 4.26
CA ASP A 544 -43.23 -45.29 3.43
C ASP A 544 -43.16 -46.52 2.52
N CYS A 545 -43.59 -47.70 2.96
CA CYS A 545 -43.71 -48.89 2.11
C CYS A 545 -44.71 -48.65 0.96
N MET A 546 -45.83 -47.98 1.25
CA MET A 546 -46.92 -47.74 0.29
C MET A 546 -46.59 -46.73 -0.80
N GLN A 547 -45.53 -45.92 -0.65
CA GLN A 547 -45.12 -45.01 -1.73
C GLN A 547 -44.58 -45.78 -2.95
N ILE A 548 -43.98 -46.96 -2.76
CA ILE A 548 -43.45 -47.74 -3.89
C ILE A 548 -44.58 -48.28 -4.79
N PRO A 549 -45.61 -48.98 -4.28
CA PRO A 549 -46.77 -49.36 -5.08
C PRO A 549 -47.51 -48.15 -5.67
N ARG A 550 -47.54 -47.01 -4.97
CA ARG A 550 -48.12 -45.77 -5.51
C ARG A 550 -47.38 -45.32 -6.77
N GLN A 551 -46.06 -45.26 -6.74
CA GLN A 551 -45.26 -44.87 -7.89
C GLN A 551 -45.41 -45.84 -9.08
N LEU A 552 -45.64 -47.12 -8.79
CA LEU A 552 -45.88 -48.15 -9.81
C LEU A 552 -47.32 -48.18 -10.36
N GLY A 553 -48.21 -47.31 -9.86
CA GLY A 553 -49.63 -47.25 -10.23
C GLY A 553 -50.46 -48.40 -9.65
N GLU A 554 -49.99 -49.07 -8.61
CA GLU A 554 -50.61 -50.28 -8.04
C GLU A 554 -51.33 -50.04 -6.70
N ILE A 555 -51.34 -48.81 -6.16
CA ILE A 555 -51.86 -48.51 -4.81
C ILE A 555 -53.30 -48.99 -4.56
N ALA A 556 -54.16 -48.95 -5.58
CA ALA A 556 -55.55 -49.38 -5.47
C ALA A 556 -55.68 -50.88 -5.15
N SER A 557 -54.70 -51.68 -5.57
CA SER A 557 -54.65 -53.12 -5.32
C SER A 557 -54.34 -53.45 -3.85
N PHE A 558 -53.79 -52.49 -3.09
CA PHE A 558 -53.29 -52.68 -1.72
C PHE A 558 -54.08 -51.87 -0.67
N GLY A 559 -55.35 -51.59 -0.95
CA GLY A 559 -56.24 -50.92 0.02
C GLY A 559 -56.04 -49.41 0.16
N GLY A 560 -55.32 -48.75 -0.77
CA GLY A 560 -55.26 -47.29 -0.81
C GLY A 560 -54.52 -46.67 0.39
N SER A 561 -55.12 -45.64 0.98
CA SER A 561 -54.59 -44.93 2.16
C SER A 561 -55.19 -45.44 3.48
N ASN A 562 -55.77 -46.65 3.51
CA ASN A 562 -56.52 -47.16 4.66
C ASN A 562 -55.62 -47.42 5.89
N ILE A 563 -56.13 -47.07 7.07
CA ILE A 563 -55.45 -47.25 8.37
C ILE A 563 -55.70 -48.66 8.96
N GLU A 564 -56.61 -49.44 8.38
CA GLU A 564 -56.93 -50.81 8.83
C GLU A 564 -55.74 -51.77 9.03
N PRO A 565 -54.69 -51.76 8.19
CA PRO A 565 -53.54 -52.67 8.35
C PRO A 565 -52.83 -52.49 9.70
N VAL A 566 -52.74 -51.24 10.19
CA VAL A 566 -52.16 -50.95 11.50
C VAL A 566 -53.01 -51.58 12.59
N ARG A 567 -54.34 -51.44 12.52
CA ARG A 567 -55.24 -52.00 13.54
C ARG A 567 -55.16 -53.53 13.59
N SER A 568 -55.20 -54.18 12.43
CA SER A 568 -55.11 -55.65 12.32
C SER A 568 -53.80 -56.21 12.86
N CYS A 569 -52.68 -55.51 12.70
CA CYS A 569 -51.40 -55.92 13.30
C CYS A 569 -51.45 -55.90 14.83
N PHE A 570 -52.07 -54.87 15.42
CA PHE A 570 -52.14 -54.70 16.88
C PHE A 570 -53.11 -55.69 17.56
N GLU A 571 -54.05 -56.27 16.81
CA GLU A 571 -54.84 -57.42 17.30
C GLU A 571 -53.95 -58.61 17.68
N LYS A 572 -52.78 -58.77 17.05
CA LYS A 572 -51.81 -59.83 17.40
C LYS A 572 -51.13 -59.61 18.75
N ALA A 573 -51.10 -58.37 19.24
CA ALA A 573 -50.53 -58.05 20.54
C ALA A 573 -51.57 -58.12 21.68
N ASN A 574 -52.72 -58.77 21.45
CA ASN A 574 -53.77 -59.00 22.45
C ASN A 574 -54.20 -57.72 23.20
N GLY A 575 -54.33 -56.60 22.48
CA GLY A 575 -54.80 -55.33 23.03
C GLY A 575 -53.72 -54.47 23.71
N ARG A 576 -52.43 -54.84 23.62
CA ARG A 576 -51.33 -53.97 24.06
C ARG A 576 -51.16 -52.77 23.13
N PRO A 577 -50.76 -51.60 23.64
CA PRO A 577 -50.53 -50.39 22.85
C PRO A 577 -49.24 -50.44 22.02
N GLU A 578 -48.46 -51.51 22.15
CA GLU A 578 -47.15 -51.71 21.54
C GLU A 578 -47.03 -53.14 20.99
N ILE A 579 -46.33 -53.28 19.87
CA ILE A 579 -46.01 -54.57 19.22
C ILE A 579 -44.51 -54.85 19.28
N GLU A 580 -44.17 -56.13 19.15
CA GLU A 580 -42.80 -56.64 19.03
C GLU A 580 -42.59 -57.20 17.62
N ALA A 581 -41.34 -57.49 17.26
CA ALA A 581 -41.01 -58.06 15.95
C ALA A 581 -41.74 -59.39 15.68
N SER A 582 -41.95 -60.23 16.71
CA SER A 582 -42.73 -61.48 16.61
C SER A 582 -44.16 -61.24 16.13
N HIS A 583 -44.88 -60.32 16.79
CA HIS A 583 -46.24 -59.93 16.44
C HIS A 583 -46.34 -59.41 15.00
N PHE A 584 -45.39 -58.56 14.60
CA PHE A 584 -45.32 -58.01 13.24
C PHE A 584 -45.08 -59.10 12.19
N LEU A 585 -44.16 -60.04 12.45
CA LEU A 585 -43.88 -61.16 11.54
C LEU A 585 -45.04 -62.14 11.42
N GLU A 586 -45.71 -62.46 12.53
CA GLU A 586 -46.92 -63.29 12.52
C GLU A 586 -48.04 -62.64 11.74
N TRP A 587 -48.20 -61.32 11.86
CA TRP A 587 -49.16 -60.57 11.07
C TRP A 587 -48.85 -60.60 9.58
N LEU A 588 -47.59 -60.39 9.18
CA LEU A 588 -47.17 -60.44 7.77
C LEU A 588 -47.38 -61.82 7.13
N LYS A 589 -47.24 -62.92 7.89
CA LYS A 589 -47.51 -64.29 7.41
C LYS A 589 -48.98 -64.51 7.02
N LEU A 590 -49.89 -63.64 7.44
CA LEU A 590 -51.30 -63.67 7.04
C LEU A 590 -51.57 -62.89 5.75
N GLU A 591 -50.52 -62.40 5.08
CA GLU A 591 -50.59 -61.66 3.81
C GLU A 591 -51.61 -60.50 3.89
N PRO A 592 -51.39 -59.54 4.80
CA PRO A 592 -52.31 -58.42 4.94
C PRO A 592 -52.41 -57.66 3.62
N GLN A 593 -53.63 -57.32 3.21
CA GLN A 593 -53.91 -56.78 1.88
C GLN A 593 -53.11 -55.53 1.49
N SER A 594 -52.50 -54.83 2.46
CA SER A 594 -51.78 -53.58 2.27
C SER A 594 -50.25 -53.69 2.24
N LEU A 595 -49.66 -54.89 2.23
CA LEU A 595 -48.21 -55.08 2.25
C LEU A 595 -47.71 -56.19 1.32
#